data_AF-A0A4Q6BE85-F1
#
_entry.id   AF-A0A4Q6BE85-F1
#
_cell.length_a   1.000
_cell.length_b   1.000
_cell.length_c   1.000
_cell.angle_alpha   90.00
_cell.angle_beta   90.00
_cell.angle_gamma   90.00
#
_symmetry.space_group_name_H-M   'P 1'
#
loop_
_entity.id
_entity.type
_entity.pdbx_description
1 polymer ?
#
loop_
_entity_poly.entity_id
_entity_poly.type
_entity_poly.pdbx_seq_one_letter_code
_entity_poly.pdbx_strand_id
1 'polypeptide(L)'
;VITGSNGLPHAGNIPGARSGGECVVDNSDNVWLYGGEGFDATASTSTTGLDHLWLYDAALGQWAFKAGHSDCRTDQSDCYPITDGFKRTSEDYLQPGARSNFSLAIDSANRIWLYGGRGFRATGPLYNVTFNDVDTLSDLWVFTNDMWNPVSGNSSITMLPTYGNQGVFDSANAPGGRNSASLIASHDGAGLFLFGGNGFGSHPSNTGRLSDLWYYEISSGDWMHKSGTKDIESTGVYGTKGIASNSNFPGGRENASIWESNDGQIILFGKNIPPFIFAFQ
;
A
#
# COMPACT_ATOMS: atom_id res chain seq x y z
N VAL A 1 -6.89 -10.18 19.95
CA VAL A 1 -6.38 -11.25 20.84
C VAL A 1 -6.09 -12.47 19.97
N ILE A 2 -4.91 -13.08 20.12
CA ILE A 2 -4.52 -14.32 19.42
C ILE A 2 -4.62 -15.44 20.46
N THR A 3 -5.49 -16.42 20.23
CA THR A 3 -5.68 -17.52 21.20
C THR A 3 -5.58 -18.90 20.55
N GLY A 4 -5.41 -18.98 19.23
CA GLY A 4 -5.24 -20.22 18.47
C GLY A 4 -3.78 -20.53 18.15
N SER A 5 -3.45 -21.80 17.93
CA SER A 5 -2.11 -22.26 17.53
C SER A 5 -1.73 -21.83 16.11
N ASN A 6 -0.47 -21.42 15.92
CA ASN A 6 0.30 -21.43 14.66
C ASN A 6 -0.43 -20.94 13.40
N GLY A 7 -1.14 -19.82 13.49
CA GLY A 7 -1.72 -19.15 12.32
C GLY A 7 -2.85 -19.88 11.60
N LEU A 8 -3.55 -20.76 12.33
CA LEU A 8 -4.78 -21.40 11.86
C LEU A 8 -6.04 -20.60 12.24
N PRO A 9 -7.16 -20.77 11.50
CA PRO A 9 -8.44 -20.20 11.88
C PRO A 9 -8.91 -20.69 13.26
N HIS A 10 -9.40 -19.79 14.10
CA HIS A 10 -9.91 -20.13 15.42
C HIS A 10 -10.94 -19.11 15.91
N ALA A 11 -11.97 -19.56 16.64
CA ALA A 11 -13.06 -18.68 17.12
C ALA A 11 -12.59 -17.55 18.07
N GLY A 12 -11.50 -17.77 18.81
CA GLY A 12 -10.91 -16.77 19.71
C GLY A 12 -9.90 -15.82 19.05
N ASN A 13 -9.56 -16.05 17.78
CA ASN A 13 -8.75 -15.12 17.01
C ASN A 13 -9.64 -13.95 16.58
N ILE A 14 -9.36 -12.77 17.14
CA ILE A 14 -10.16 -11.57 16.89
C ILE A 14 -9.19 -10.44 16.57
N PRO A 15 -9.18 -9.95 15.31
CA PRO A 15 -8.46 -8.74 14.97
C PRO A 15 -9.01 -7.56 15.78
N GLY A 16 -8.13 -6.74 16.36
CA GLY A 16 -8.54 -5.53 17.07
C GLY A 16 -9.20 -4.49 16.15
N ALA A 17 -10.02 -3.62 16.75
CA ALA A 17 -10.61 -2.47 16.06
C ALA A 17 -9.51 -1.54 15.53
N ARG A 18 -9.68 -1.05 14.30
CA ARG A 18 -8.65 -0.30 13.57
C ARG A 18 -9.24 0.68 12.55
N SER A 19 -8.47 1.71 12.22
CA SER A 19 -8.70 2.64 11.12
C SER A 19 -7.50 2.68 10.17
N GLY A 20 -7.73 2.94 8.88
CA GLY A 20 -6.66 3.04 7.89
C GLY A 20 -5.90 1.74 7.61
N GLY A 21 -6.46 0.59 8.04
CA GLY A 21 -6.06 -0.72 7.55
C GLY A 21 -6.85 -1.06 6.29
N GLU A 22 -6.27 -1.87 5.42
CA GLU A 22 -6.87 -2.25 4.14
C GLU A 22 -7.17 -3.74 4.10
N CYS A 23 -8.18 -4.11 3.29
CA CYS A 23 -8.56 -5.49 3.06
C CYS A 23 -8.60 -5.84 1.57
N VAL A 24 -8.30 -7.09 1.27
CA VAL A 24 -8.43 -7.70 -0.07
C VAL A 24 -9.11 -9.05 0.04
N VAL A 25 -9.70 -9.52 -1.05
CA VAL A 25 -10.40 -10.82 -1.09
C VAL A 25 -9.67 -11.73 -2.06
N ASP A 26 -9.29 -12.93 -1.61
CA ASP A 26 -8.60 -13.90 -2.45
C ASP A 26 -9.55 -14.70 -3.35
N ASN A 27 -8.98 -15.49 -4.27
CA ASN A 27 -9.76 -16.31 -5.20
C ASN A 27 -10.62 -17.40 -4.54
N SER A 28 -10.50 -17.60 -3.23
CA SER A 28 -11.31 -18.53 -2.43
C SER A 28 -12.34 -17.81 -1.55
N ASP A 29 -12.62 -16.53 -1.86
CA ASP A 29 -13.55 -15.65 -1.14
C ASP A 29 -13.14 -15.35 0.31
N ASN A 30 -11.88 -15.60 0.68
CA ASN A 30 -11.39 -15.27 2.01
C ASN A 30 -10.94 -13.81 2.06
N VAL A 31 -11.12 -13.18 3.23
CA VAL A 31 -10.74 -11.78 3.44
C VAL A 31 -9.38 -11.70 4.11
N TRP A 32 -8.46 -10.96 3.51
CA TRP A 32 -7.18 -10.60 4.13
C TRP A 32 -7.26 -9.19 4.68
N LEU A 33 -6.71 -8.97 5.88
CA LEU A 33 -6.71 -7.68 6.56
C LEU A 33 -5.31 -7.39 7.10
N TYR A 34 -4.75 -6.24 6.71
CA TYR A 34 -3.44 -5.81 7.17
C TYR A 34 -3.50 -4.48 7.93
N GLY A 35 -2.59 -4.33 8.89
CA GLY A 35 -2.18 -3.04 9.45
C GLY A 35 -3.28 -2.14 9.99
N GLY A 36 -3.05 -0.83 9.90
CA GLY A 36 -3.91 0.24 10.41
C GLY A 36 -3.45 0.81 11.75
N GLU A 37 -4.25 1.71 12.31
CA GLU A 37 -4.10 2.25 13.66
C GLU A 37 -5.24 1.74 14.54
N GLY A 38 -4.93 1.17 15.69
CA GLY A 38 -5.96 0.53 16.50
C GLY A 38 -5.45 -0.08 17.79
N PHE A 39 -6.23 -1.03 18.31
CA PHE A 39 -5.91 -1.74 19.55
C PHE A 39 -5.23 -3.08 19.24
N ASP A 40 -4.00 -3.26 19.72
CA ASP A 40 -3.29 -4.55 19.68
C ASP A 40 -3.81 -5.52 20.77
N ALA A 41 -3.19 -6.69 20.96
CA ALA A 41 -3.64 -7.67 21.94
C ALA A 41 -3.47 -7.24 23.41
N THR A 42 -2.69 -6.18 23.67
CA THR A 42 -2.25 -5.69 24.97
C THR A 42 -2.72 -4.25 25.27
N ALA A 43 -3.06 -3.48 24.24
CA ALA A 43 -3.46 -2.09 24.33
C ALA A 43 -4.95 -1.97 24.71
N SER A 44 -5.24 -1.35 25.86
CA SER A 44 -6.61 -1.14 26.35
C SER A 44 -7.00 0.33 26.52
N THR A 45 -6.04 1.26 26.44
CA THR A 45 -6.26 2.69 26.73
C THR A 45 -5.72 3.65 25.66
N SER A 46 -4.97 3.17 24.68
CA SER A 46 -4.40 3.97 23.59
C SER A 46 -4.28 3.16 22.30
N THR A 47 -4.38 3.81 21.15
CA THR A 47 -4.15 3.18 19.84
C THR A 47 -2.67 3.14 19.49
N THR A 48 -2.26 2.14 18.71
CA THR A 48 -0.91 1.97 18.17
C THR A 48 -0.98 1.64 16.68
N GLY A 49 0.15 1.73 15.98
CA GLY A 49 0.30 1.18 14.65
C GLY A 49 0.25 -0.34 14.69
N LEU A 50 -0.51 -0.93 13.77
CA LEU A 50 -0.63 -2.37 13.62
C LEU A 50 0.18 -2.82 12.40
N ASP A 51 0.82 -3.99 12.50
CA ASP A 51 1.54 -4.66 11.41
C ASP A 51 0.99 -6.07 11.12
N HIS A 52 -0.09 -6.44 11.79
CA HIS A 52 -0.67 -7.77 11.72
C HIS A 52 -1.36 -8.04 10.39
N LEU A 53 -1.03 -9.17 9.76
CA LEU A 53 -1.80 -9.76 8.67
C LEU A 53 -2.74 -10.83 9.21
N TRP A 54 -4.02 -10.66 8.92
CA TRP A 54 -5.09 -11.60 9.28
C TRP A 54 -5.73 -12.18 8.03
N LEU A 55 -6.15 -13.43 8.11
CA LEU A 55 -6.96 -14.13 7.11
C LEU A 55 -8.30 -14.51 7.75
N TYR A 56 -9.42 -14.09 7.18
CA TYR A 56 -10.75 -14.58 7.50
C TYR A 56 -11.09 -15.71 6.54
N ASP A 57 -11.08 -16.94 7.05
CA ASP A 57 -11.57 -18.10 6.32
C ASP A 57 -13.09 -18.01 6.23
N ALA A 58 -13.61 -17.74 5.03
CA ALA A 58 -15.03 -17.53 4.81
C ALA A 58 -15.85 -18.81 4.96
N ALA A 59 -15.23 -19.97 4.70
CA ALA A 59 -15.88 -21.27 4.86
C ALA A 59 -16.04 -21.66 6.33
N LEU A 60 -15.06 -21.32 7.16
CA LEU A 60 -15.06 -21.59 8.61
C LEU A 60 -15.68 -20.44 9.42
N GLY A 61 -15.78 -19.25 8.85
CA GLY A 61 -16.24 -18.04 9.53
C GLY A 61 -15.31 -17.59 10.66
N GLN A 62 -13.99 -17.79 10.49
CA GLN A 62 -13.00 -17.61 11.56
C GLN A 62 -11.74 -16.90 11.07
N TRP A 63 -11.14 -16.10 11.95
CA TRP A 63 -9.87 -15.43 11.67
C TRP A 63 -8.66 -16.31 12.01
N ALA A 64 -7.60 -16.15 11.23
CA ALA A 64 -6.29 -16.71 11.41
C ALA A 64 -5.25 -15.59 11.43
N PHE A 65 -4.28 -15.68 12.34
CA PHE A 65 -3.17 -14.75 12.41
C PHE A 65 -2.04 -15.22 11.49
N LYS A 66 -1.74 -14.49 10.42
CA LYS A 66 -0.86 -14.97 9.34
C LYS A 66 0.57 -14.42 9.42
N ALA A 67 0.76 -13.17 9.84
CA ALA A 67 2.08 -12.54 9.98
C ALA A 67 2.01 -11.27 10.85
N GLY A 68 3.16 -10.75 11.27
CA GLY A 68 3.31 -9.53 12.09
C GLY A 68 3.47 -9.82 13.58
N HIS A 69 3.23 -8.82 14.44
CA HIS A 69 3.53 -8.89 15.87
C HIS A 69 2.35 -8.53 16.77
N SER A 70 1.94 -9.48 17.63
CA SER A 70 0.76 -9.45 18.50
C SER A 70 0.52 -8.17 19.33
N ASP A 71 1.61 -7.46 19.62
CA ASP A 71 1.76 -6.47 20.67
C ASP A 71 2.53 -5.22 20.19
N CYS A 72 2.43 -4.88 18.91
CA CYS A 72 3.25 -3.84 18.31
C CYS A 72 3.20 -2.47 19.01
N ARG A 73 4.28 -2.07 19.70
CA ARG A 73 4.38 -0.78 20.43
C ARG A 73 5.47 0.14 19.88
N THR A 74 5.31 1.44 20.11
CA THR A 74 6.25 2.49 19.67
C THR A 74 7.68 2.35 20.22
N ASP A 75 7.85 1.64 21.34
CA ASP A 75 9.15 1.37 21.96
C ASP A 75 9.76 0.02 21.54
N GLN A 76 9.03 -0.80 20.79
CA GLN A 76 9.53 -2.06 20.28
C GLN A 76 10.09 -1.88 18.86
N SER A 77 11.31 -2.38 18.65
CA SER A 77 12.01 -2.22 17.38
C SER A 77 11.58 -3.22 16.30
N ASP A 78 10.72 -4.15 16.64
CA ASP A 78 10.18 -5.18 15.74
C ASP A 78 8.89 -4.74 15.04
N CYS A 79 8.42 -3.51 15.25
CA CYS A 79 7.30 -2.93 14.49
C CYS A 79 7.75 -2.08 13.30
N TYR A 80 9.05 -1.90 13.12
CA TYR A 80 9.61 -1.20 11.97
C TYR A 80 9.59 -2.11 10.73
N PRO A 81 9.55 -1.53 9.51
CA PRO A 81 9.88 -2.27 8.31
C PRO A 81 11.28 -2.89 8.44
N ILE A 82 11.40 -4.19 8.18
CA ILE A 82 12.69 -4.91 8.21
C ILE A 82 12.99 -5.37 6.79
N THR A 83 13.98 -4.73 6.16
CA THR A 83 14.50 -5.12 4.84
C THR A 83 15.81 -5.91 4.99
N ASP A 84 16.30 -6.53 3.92
CA ASP A 84 17.48 -7.42 3.99
C ASP A 84 18.76 -6.72 4.48
N GLY A 85 18.88 -5.41 4.24
CA GLY A 85 19.97 -4.57 4.76
C GLY A 85 19.75 -4.01 6.17
N PHE A 86 18.59 -4.30 6.78
CA PHE A 86 18.15 -3.70 8.04
C PHE A 86 17.68 -4.73 9.09
N LYS A 87 17.98 -6.01 8.88
CA LYS A 87 17.82 -7.05 9.89
C LYS A 87 18.65 -6.72 11.12
N ARG A 88 18.02 -6.66 12.31
CA ARG A 88 18.72 -6.40 13.58
C ARG A 88 19.34 -7.67 14.13
N THR A 89 18.73 -8.82 13.84
CA THR A 89 19.20 -10.14 14.25
C THR A 89 19.08 -11.15 13.09
N SER A 90 19.72 -12.31 13.23
CA SER A 90 19.57 -13.42 12.28
C SER A 90 18.19 -14.09 12.33
N GLU A 91 17.38 -13.76 13.34
CA GLU A 91 16.03 -14.28 13.55
C GLU A 91 14.95 -13.30 13.05
N ASP A 92 15.34 -12.08 12.65
CA ASP A 92 14.42 -11.08 12.12
C ASP A 92 13.86 -11.54 10.76
N TYR A 93 12.54 -11.63 10.67
CA TYR A 93 11.83 -11.85 9.42
C TYR A 93 11.62 -10.54 8.66
N LEU A 94 11.63 -10.62 7.33
CA LEU A 94 11.33 -9.47 6.48
C LEU A 94 9.87 -9.08 6.65
N GLN A 95 9.59 -7.78 6.72
CA GLN A 95 8.23 -7.30 6.92
C GLN A 95 8.04 -5.83 6.54
N PRO A 96 6.81 -5.44 6.16
CA PRO A 96 6.46 -4.04 5.97
C PRO A 96 6.38 -3.26 7.31
N GLY A 97 6.18 -3.91 8.45
CA GLY A 97 6.03 -3.21 9.72
C GLY A 97 4.75 -2.37 9.83
N ALA A 98 4.56 -1.72 10.97
CA ALA A 98 3.31 -1.06 11.32
C ALA A 98 3.05 0.21 10.50
N ARG A 99 1.88 0.26 9.85
CA ARG A 99 1.49 1.36 8.95
C ARG A 99 -0.02 1.48 8.76
N SER A 100 -0.48 2.68 8.42
CA SER A 100 -1.86 3.03 8.08
C SER A 100 -1.92 3.77 6.74
N ASN A 101 -3.10 3.79 6.11
CA ASN A 101 -3.36 4.48 4.84
C ASN A 101 -2.38 4.06 3.72
N PHE A 102 -1.90 2.82 3.74
CA PHE A 102 -1.17 2.19 2.65
C PHE A 102 -2.16 1.69 1.60
N SER A 103 -1.66 1.17 0.48
CA SER A 103 -2.49 0.53 -0.54
C SER A 103 -2.25 -0.97 -0.53
N LEU A 104 -3.32 -1.77 -0.66
CA LEU A 104 -3.26 -3.22 -0.71
C LEU A 104 -3.92 -3.69 -2.01
N ALA A 105 -3.31 -4.66 -2.68
CA ALA A 105 -3.88 -5.35 -3.83
C ALA A 105 -3.66 -6.86 -3.69
N ILE A 106 -4.47 -7.63 -4.39
CA ILE A 106 -4.25 -9.07 -4.56
C ILE A 106 -4.28 -9.38 -6.05
N ASP A 107 -3.35 -10.20 -6.50
CA ASP A 107 -3.30 -10.63 -7.89
C ASP A 107 -3.96 -11.99 -8.12
N SER A 108 -4.07 -12.38 -9.39
CA SER A 108 -4.69 -13.65 -9.80
C SER A 108 -3.96 -14.90 -9.28
N ALA A 109 -2.72 -14.75 -8.79
CA ALA A 109 -1.95 -15.81 -8.15
C ALA A 109 -2.10 -15.83 -6.61
N ASN A 110 -3.03 -15.05 -6.05
CA ASN A 110 -3.23 -14.84 -4.61
C ASN A 110 -2.00 -14.27 -3.89
N ARG A 111 -1.14 -13.52 -4.59
CA ARG A 111 -0.09 -12.75 -3.92
C ARG A 111 -0.68 -11.42 -3.47
N ILE A 112 -0.39 -11.03 -2.22
CA ILE A 112 -0.86 -9.77 -1.65
C ILE A 112 0.25 -8.74 -1.80
N TRP A 113 -0.05 -7.64 -2.45
CA TRP A 113 0.86 -6.55 -2.70
C TRP A 113 0.53 -5.37 -1.81
N LEU A 114 1.55 -4.79 -1.18
CA LEU A 114 1.42 -3.62 -0.33
C LEU A 114 2.33 -2.51 -0.83
N TYR A 115 1.80 -1.29 -0.91
CA TYR A 115 2.58 -0.11 -1.27
C TYR A 115 2.41 1.04 -0.28
N GLY A 116 3.52 1.61 0.16
CA GLY A 116 3.58 2.90 0.86
C GLY A 116 2.79 2.98 2.16
N GLY A 117 2.11 4.10 2.37
CA GLY A 117 1.35 4.42 3.59
C GLY A 117 2.13 5.29 4.58
N ARG A 118 1.47 5.62 5.69
CA ARG A 118 2.09 6.29 6.84
C ARG A 118 2.49 5.24 7.85
N GLY A 119 3.76 5.17 8.16
CA GLY A 119 4.26 4.17 9.09
C GLY A 119 5.55 4.58 9.72
N PHE A 120 6.07 3.72 10.57
CA PHE A 120 7.41 3.92 11.08
C PHE A 120 8.43 3.67 9.96
N ARG A 121 9.43 4.54 9.87
CA ARG A 121 10.57 4.34 8.97
C ARG A 121 11.52 3.29 9.50
N ALA A 122 12.24 2.61 8.61
CA ALA A 122 13.40 1.81 8.96
C ALA A 122 14.58 2.72 9.34
N THR A 123 14.64 3.16 10.61
CA THR A 123 15.82 3.86 11.18
C THR A 123 16.67 2.96 12.05
N GLY A 124 17.98 3.27 12.08
CA GLY A 124 18.99 2.73 13.01
C GLY A 124 18.44 2.50 14.43
N PRO A 125 18.98 1.53 15.18
CA PRO A 125 18.63 1.40 16.60
C PRO A 125 18.93 2.76 17.25
N LEU A 126 18.07 3.20 18.16
CA LEU A 126 18.15 4.48 18.90
C LEU A 126 17.37 5.65 18.29
N TYR A 127 16.04 5.60 18.24
CA TYR A 127 15.24 6.81 18.35
C TYR A 127 13.92 6.50 19.08
N ASN A 128 13.61 7.30 20.11
CA ASN A 128 12.28 7.33 20.71
C ASN A 128 11.34 8.06 19.75
N VAL A 129 10.95 7.42 18.64
CA VAL A 129 9.95 7.97 17.73
C VAL A 129 8.57 7.71 18.30
N THR A 130 7.80 8.78 18.44
CA THR A 130 6.38 8.67 18.76
C THR A 130 5.62 8.37 17.47
N PHE A 131 4.40 7.83 17.53
CA PHE A 131 3.57 7.61 16.33
C PHE A 131 3.25 8.93 15.56
N ASN A 132 3.60 10.09 16.13
CA ASN A 132 3.51 11.38 15.43
C ASN A 132 4.70 11.64 14.49
N ASP A 133 5.76 10.84 14.56
CA ASP A 133 6.96 10.87 13.69
C ASP A 133 6.84 9.84 12.54
N VAL A 134 5.63 9.65 12.02
CA VAL A 134 5.37 8.73 10.89
C VAL A 134 5.73 9.41 9.56
N ASP A 135 6.60 8.75 8.81
CA ASP A 135 6.99 9.16 7.47
C ASP A 135 6.08 8.50 6.44
N THR A 136 6.01 9.10 5.25
CA THR A 136 5.31 8.50 4.13
C THR A 136 6.24 7.52 3.42
N LEU A 137 5.87 6.25 3.43
CA LEU A 137 6.68 5.14 2.90
C LEU A 137 6.48 4.99 1.38
N SER A 138 7.47 4.38 0.72
CA SER A 138 7.52 4.22 -0.74
C SER A 138 7.87 2.79 -1.18
N ASP A 139 7.93 1.88 -0.22
CA ASP A 139 8.30 0.49 -0.39
C ASP A 139 7.13 -0.34 -0.93
N LEU A 140 7.47 -1.23 -1.86
CA LEU A 140 6.59 -2.25 -2.42
C LEU A 140 6.96 -3.61 -1.81
N TRP A 141 5.94 -4.28 -1.28
CA TRP A 141 6.06 -5.60 -0.67
C TRP A 141 5.13 -6.60 -1.33
N VAL A 142 5.52 -7.86 -1.33
CA VAL A 142 4.66 -8.98 -1.73
C VAL A 142 4.63 -10.06 -0.65
N PHE A 143 3.43 -10.44 -0.22
CA PHE A 143 3.22 -11.60 0.63
C PHE A 143 2.91 -12.82 -0.24
N THR A 144 3.76 -13.84 -0.13
CA THR A 144 3.64 -15.11 -0.85
C THR A 144 4.38 -16.20 -0.09
N ASN A 145 3.94 -17.46 -0.24
CA ASN A 145 4.50 -18.59 0.51
C ASN A 145 4.55 -18.34 2.02
N ASP A 146 3.48 -17.76 2.56
CA ASP A 146 3.32 -17.38 3.97
C ASP A 146 4.39 -16.41 4.52
N MET A 147 5.07 -15.64 3.66
CA MET A 147 6.07 -14.65 4.09
C MET A 147 6.01 -13.34 3.28
N TRP A 148 6.37 -12.23 3.93
CA TRP A 148 6.59 -10.95 3.26
C TRP A 148 7.97 -10.91 2.59
N ASN A 149 8.00 -10.39 1.37
CA ASN A 149 9.21 -10.21 0.59
C ASN A 149 9.28 -8.76 0.09
N PRO A 150 10.40 -8.04 0.29
CA PRO A 150 10.60 -6.72 -0.27
C PRO A 150 10.77 -6.84 -1.79
N VAL A 151 10.18 -5.92 -2.54
CA VAL A 151 10.21 -5.95 -4.00
C VAL A 151 10.96 -4.75 -4.55
N SER A 152 10.53 -3.53 -4.21
CA SER A 152 11.14 -2.30 -4.69
C SER A 152 10.89 -1.14 -3.72
N GLY A 153 11.50 0.01 -3.98
CA GLY A 153 11.36 1.20 -3.14
C GLY A 153 12.15 1.12 -1.83
N ASN A 154 11.86 2.05 -0.92
CA ASN A 154 12.59 2.19 0.34
C ASN A 154 11.65 2.54 1.51
N SER A 155 11.99 2.02 2.67
CA SER A 155 11.32 2.25 3.96
C SER A 155 12.05 3.25 4.87
N SER A 156 13.20 3.81 4.46
CA SER A 156 14.11 4.54 5.37
C SER A 156 13.97 6.06 5.44
N ILE A 157 13.26 6.74 4.53
CA ILE A 157 12.91 8.19 4.60
C ILE A 157 11.80 8.51 3.58
N THR A 158 11.15 9.66 3.74
CA THR A 158 10.30 10.31 2.73
C THR A 158 11.02 10.40 1.37
N MET A 159 10.73 9.47 0.46
CA MET A 159 11.37 9.38 -0.85
C MET A 159 10.66 10.28 -1.86
N LEU A 160 11.43 11.10 -2.58
CA LEU A 160 10.90 11.84 -3.73
C LEU A 160 10.65 10.90 -4.91
N PRO A 161 9.62 11.16 -5.74
CA PRO A 161 9.39 10.38 -6.95
C PRO A 161 10.46 10.65 -8.02
N THR A 162 10.76 9.63 -8.82
CA THR A 162 11.59 9.71 -10.03
C THR A 162 10.75 9.25 -11.22
N TYR A 163 10.32 10.18 -12.08
CA TYR A 163 9.33 9.91 -13.14
C TYR A 163 9.90 9.35 -14.46
N GLY A 164 11.20 9.53 -14.73
CA GLY A 164 11.78 9.17 -16.01
C GLY A 164 11.04 9.78 -17.22
N ASN A 165 11.10 9.10 -18.36
CA ASN A 165 10.28 9.42 -19.52
C ASN A 165 8.90 8.74 -19.38
N GLN A 166 7.82 9.50 -19.56
CA GLN A 166 6.47 8.94 -19.51
C GLN A 166 6.28 7.84 -20.57
N GLY A 167 5.68 6.72 -20.17
CA GLY A 167 5.48 5.56 -21.04
C GLY A 167 6.69 4.63 -21.15
N VAL A 168 7.77 4.88 -20.41
CA VAL A 168 9.01 4.08 -20.46
C VAL A 168 9.34 3.49 -19.10
N PHE A 169 9.56 2.17 -19.06
CA PHE A 169 10.09 1.50 -17.87
C PHE A 169 11.55 1.88 -17.64
N ASP A 170 11.92 2.09 -16.39
CA ASP A 170 13.30 2.32 -15.98
C ASP A 170 13.48 1.88 -14.53
N SER A 171 14.58 1.21 -14.21
CA SER A 171 14.93 0.80 -12.85
C SER A 171 15.10 1.97 -11.87
N ALA A 172 15.35 3.19 -12.37
CA ALA A 172 15.40 4.40 -11.56
C ALA A 172 14.01 5.00 -11.29
N ASN A 173 12.98 4.58 -12.03
CA ASN A 173 11.64 5.11 -11.84
C ASN A 173 11.07 4.70 -10.48
N ALA A 174 10.48 5.64 -9.77
CA ALA A 174 9.91 5.41 -8.45
C ALA A 174 8.72 6.34 -8.20
N PRO A 175 7.57 5.83 -7.74
CA PRO A 175 6.45 6.68 -7.33
C PRO A 175 6.75 7.50 -6.06
N GLY A 176 7.80 7.20 -5.29
CA GLY A 176 8.09 7.94 -4.07
C GLY A 176 7.05 7.77 -2.96
N GLY A 177 7.29 8.41 -1.82
CA GLY A 177 6.49 8.25 -0.61
C GLY A 177 5.09 8.83 -0.77
N ARG A 178 4.07 7.97 -0.61
CA ARG A 178 2.65 8.38 -0.64
C ARG A 178 1.77 7.54 0.28
N ASN A 179 0.72 8.16 0.82
CA ASN A 179 -0.36 7.48 1.52
C ASN A 179 -1.69 7.71 0.80
N SER A 180 -2.71 6.92 1.12
CA SER A 180 -4.06 7.02 0.56
C SER A 180 -4.08 6.97 -0.98
N ALA A 181 -3.09 6.31 -1.58
CA ALA A 181 -3.07 5.97 -2.99
C ALA A 181 -3.97 4.75 -3.25
N SER A 182 -4.28 4.51 -4.52
CA SER A 182 -5.05 3.34 -4.95
C SER A 182 -4.12 2.36 -5.66
N LEU A 183 -4.14 1.09 -5.27
CA LEU A 183 -3.36 0.02 -5.89
C LEU A 183 -4.29 -1.09 -6.36
N ILE A 184 -4.10 -1.57 -7.59
CA ILE A 184 -4.75 -2.80 -8.11
C ILE A 184 -3.73 -3.65 -8.86
N ALA A 185 -3.92 -4.97 -8.84
CA ALA A 185 -3.24 -5.85 -9.78
C ALA A 185 -3.94 -5.80 -11.13
N SER A 186 -3.17 -5.89 -12.22
CA SER A 186 -3.75 -5.98 -13.55
C SER A 186 -4.47 -7.32 -13.74
N HIS A 187 -5.53 -7.32 -14.53
CA HIS A 187 -6.37 -8.49 -14.79
C HIS A 187 -5.58 -9.64 -15.43
N ASP A 188 -4.61 -9.31 -16.28
CA ASP A 188 -3.70 -10.27 -16.91
C ASP A 188 -2.60 -10.80 -15.96
N GLY A 189 -2.49 -10.25 -14.74
CA GLY A 189 -1.48 -10.59 -13.74
C GLY A 189 -0.06 -10.13 -14.09
N ALA A 190 0.11 -9.32 -15.14
CA ALA A 190 1.42 -8.84 -15.60
C ALA A 190 2.01 -7.73 -14.71
N GLY A 191 1.17 -6.99 -13.99
CA GLY A 191 1.64 -5.82 -13.24
C GLY A 191 0.68 -5.29 -12.20
N LEU A 192 1.01 -4.09 -11.70
CA LEU A 192 0.22 -3.35 -10.74
C LEU A 192 0.00 -1.92 -11.25
N PHE A 193 -1.20 -1.39 -11.07
CA PHE A 193 -1.49 0.03 -11.24
C PHE A 193 -1.52 0.72 -9.88
N LEU A 194 -0.77 1.81 -9.76
CA LEU A 194 -0.77 2.68 -8.58
C LEU A 194 -1.18 4.09 -9.01
N PHE A 195 -2.18 4.66 -8.35
CA PHE A 195 -2.74 5.96 -8.72
C PHE A 195 -2.87 6.92 -7.55
N GLY A 196 -2.43 8.16 -7.77
CA GLY A 196 -2.70 9.30 -6.89
C GLY A 196 -2.16 9.14 -5.48
N GLY A 197 -2.94 9.59 -4.49
CA GLY A 197 -2.57 9.64 -3.07
C GLY A 197 -2.07 11.02 -2.64
N ASN A 198 -1.63 11.10 -1.38
CA ASN A 198 -0.99 12.27 -0.79
C ASN A 198 0.50 12.00 -0.63
N GLY A 199 1.34 12.82 -1.24
CA GLY A 199 2.79 12.61 -1.22
C GLY A 199 3.54 13.73 -1.92
N PHE A 200 4.81 13.49 -2.19
CA PHE A 200 5.65 14.44 -2.93
C PHE A 200 5.42 14.30 -4.43
N GLY A 201 5.24 15.43 -5.10
CA GLY A 201 5.37 15.51 -6.56
C GLY A 201 6.82 15.73 -6.98
N SER A 202 7.01 16.18 -8.22
CA SER A 202 8.35 16.49 -8.77
C SER A 202 9.04 17.67 -8.07
N HIS A 203 8.29 18.45 -7.30
CA HIS A 203 8.79 19.55 -6.49
C HIS A 203 8.86 19.15 -5.01
N PRO A 204 10.06 19.13 -4.39
CA PRO A 204 10.28 18.51 -3.08
C PRO A 204 9.86 19.39 -1.88
N SER A 205 9.33 20.59 -2.12
CA SER A 205 9.10 21.56 -1.04
C SER A 205 7.83 21.33 -0.25
N ASN A 206 6.85 20.60 -0.80
CA ASN A 206 5.55 20.33 -0.16
C ASN A 206 4.99 18.97 -0.59
N THR A 207 4.15 18.38 0.27
CA THR A 207 3.26 17.29 -0.12
C THR A 207 1.92 17.81 -0.62
N GLY A 208 1.23 16.99 -1.41
CA GLY A 208 -0.14 17.27 -1.84
C GLY A 208 -0.74 16.09 -2.60
N ARG A 209 -1.96 16.29 -3.09
CA ARG A 209 -2.70 15.27 -3.84
C ARG A 209 -2.09 15.06 -5.21
N LEU A 210 -1.79 13.82 -5.54
CA LEU A 210 -1.19 13.42 -6.80
C LEU A 210 -2.25 12.94 -7.80
N SER A 211 -1.93 13.02 -9.09
CA SER A 211 -2.77 12.53 -10.19
C SER A 211 -2.02 11.61 -11.15
N ASP A 212 -0.80 11.23 -10.78
CA ASP A 212 0.04 10.31 -11.52
C ASP A 212 -0.53 8.89 -11.47
N LEU A 213 -0.45 8.23 -12.62
CA LEU A 213 -0.75 6.81 -12.79
C LEU A 213 0.56 6.11 -13.10
N TRP A 214 0.95 5.20 -12.22
CA TRP A 214 2.11 4.34 -12.37
C TRP A 214 1.69 2.93 -12.75
N TYR A 215 2.53 2.27 -13.52
CA TYR A 215 2.42 0.84 -13.80
C TYR A 215 3.73 0.15 -13.40
N TYR A 216 3.63 -0.88 -12.59
CA TYR A 216 4.74 -1.76 -12.22
C TYR A 216 4.66 -3.03 -13.06
N GLU A 217 5.73 -3.38 -13.78
CA GLU A 217 5.79 -4.64 -14.50
C GLU A 217 6.50 -5.70 -13.63
N ILE A 218 5.78 -6.79 -13.34
CA ILE A 218 6.28 -7.83 -12.44
C ILE A 218 7.49 -8.57 -13.03
N SER A 219 7.55 -8.75 -14.36
CA SER A 219 8.61 -9.50 -15.01
C SER A 219 9.96 -8.79 -15.05
N SER A 220 9.96 -7.46 -15.26
CA SER A 220 11.18 -6.65 -15.23
C SER A 220 11.51 -6.16 -13.82
N GLY A 221 10.49 -5.95 -13.00
CA GLY A 221 10.63 -5.35 -11.68
C GLY A 221 10.70 -3.83 -11.70
N ASP A 222 10.26 -3.21 -12.80
CA ASP A 222 10.42 -1.77 -13.04
C ASP A 222 9.08 -1.02 -13.00
N TRP A 223 9.15 0.22 -12.52
CA TRP A 223 8.03 1.16 -12.60
C TRP A 223 8.08 1.97 -13.90
N MET A 224 6.90 2.37 -14.36
CA MET A 224 6.70 3.31 -15.46
C MET A 224 5.70 4.38 -15.01
N HIS A 225 6.03 5.65 -15.20
CA HIS A 225 5.02 6.69 -15.19
C HIS A 225 4.15 6.57 -16.44
N LYS A 226 2.94 6.05 -16.31
CA LYS A 226 2.05 5.73 -17.43
C LYS A 226 1.26 6.95 -17.90
N SER A 227 0.65 7.69 -16.98
CA SER A 227 -0.19 8.86 -17.29
C SER A 227 -0.32 9.80 -16.09
N GLY A 228 -0.99 10.93 -16.26
CA GLY A 228 -1.19 11.92 -15.22
C GLY A 228 -0.03 12.90 -15.08
N THR A 229 -0.11 13.75 -14.05
CA THR A 229 0.89 14.80 -13.83
C THR A 229 1.84 14.44 -12.72
N LYS A 230 3.09 14.86 -12.86
CA LYS A 230 4.11 14.78 -11.82
C LYS A 230 3.97 15.81 -10.70
N ASP A 231 3.07 16.77 -10.83
CA ASP A 231 2.90 17.88 -9.88
C ASP A 231 1.75 17.59 -8.90
N ILE A 232 1.88 18.14 -7.70
CA ILE A 232 0.83 18.07 -6.66
C ILE A 232 -0.29 19.05 -6.97
N GLU A 233 -1.49 18.74 -6.50
CA GLU A 233 -2.69 19.59 -6.61
C GLU A 233 -3.06 19.98 -8.05
N SER A 234 -2.61 19.20 -9.03
CA SER A 234 -2.88 19.45 -10.44
C SER A 234 -4.36 19.38 -10.77
N THR A 235 -4.82 20.33 -11.59
CA THR A 235 -6.14 20.29 -12.20
C THR A 235 -6.21 19.22 -13.28
N GLY A 236 -7.31 18.48 -13.34
CA GLY A 236 -7.52 17.45 -14.36
C GLY A 236 -7.77 18.01 -15.75
N VAL A 237 -7.37 17.25 -16.77
CA VAL A 237 -7.66 17.50 -18.18
C VAL A 237 -8.70 16.47 -18.63
N TYR A 238 -9.94 16.91 -18.83
CA TYR A 238 -11.08 16.01 -19.06
C TYR A 238 -11.41 15.79 -20.54
N GLY A 239 -10.85 16.60 -21.44
CA GLY A 239 -11.13 16.54 -22.87
C GLY A 239 -12.63 16.69 -23.19
N THR A 240 -13.07 16.00 -24.26
CA THR A 240 -14.48 15.93 -24.64
C THR A 240 -15.14 14.73 -23.97
N LYS A 241 -16.29 14.94 -23.31
CA LYS A 241 -17.03 13.87 -22.62
C LYS A 241 -17.28 12.67 -23.54
N GLY A 242 -16.86 11.48 -23.10
CA GLY A 242 -17.02 10.23 -23.84
C GLY A 242 -15.96 9.96 -24.91
N ILE A 243 -14.98 10.85 -25.08
CA ILE A 243 -13.87 10.67 -26.02
C ILE A 243 -12.57 10.49 -25.24
N ALA A 244 -11.98 9.29 -25.35
CA ALA A 244 -10.69 8.99 -24.75
C ALA A 244 -9.56 9.73 -25.45
N SER A 245 -8.53 10.10 -24.69
CA SER A 245 -7.30 10.70 -25.19
C SER A 245 -6.17 10.42 -24.20
N ASN A 246 -4.97 10.19 -24.71
CA ASN A 246 -3.77 10.00 -23.89
C ASN A 246 -3.38 11.27 -23.10
N SER A 247 -3.93 12.42 -23.47
CA SER A 247 -3.77 13.68 -22.73
C SER A 247 -4.83 13.92 -21.66
N ASN A 248 -5.86 13.07 -21.57
CA ASN A 248 -6.86 13.18 -20.52
C ASN A 248 -6.31 12.56 -19.24
N PHE A 249 -6.53 13.22 -18.11
CA PHE A 249 -6.20 12.69 -16.79
C PHE A 249 -7.01 13.38 -15.69
N PRO A 250 -7.32 12.67 -14.59
CA PRO A 250 -8.00 13.25 -13.45
C PRO A 250 -7.14 14.30 -12.74
N GLY A 251 -7.78 15.25 -12.05
CA GLY A 251 -7.06 16.11 -11.09
C GLY A 251 -6.60 15.33 -9.87
N GLY A 252 -5.63 15.89 -9.14
CA GLY A 252 -4.98 15.28 -7.98
C GLY A 252 -5.96 14.84 -6.89
N ARG A 253 -5.87 13.59 -6.44
CA ARG A 253 -6.79 13.03 -5.44
C ARG A 253 -6.16 11.92 -4.59
N GLU A 254 -6.71 11.76 -3.41
CA GLU A 254 -6.42 10.69 -2.45
C GLU A 254 -7.70 9.91 -2.15
N ASN A 255 -7.57 8.68 -1.66
CA ASN A 255 -8.69 7.77 -1.37
C ASN A 255 -9.60 7.54 -2.59
N ALA A 256 -9.01 7.42 -3.77
CA ALA A 256 -9.74 7.04 -4.96
C ALA A 256 -10.03 5.54 -4.97
N SER A 257 -11.12 5.15 -5.63
CA SER A 257 -11.41 3.78 -6.00
C SER A 257 -10.95 3.57 -7.43
N ILE A 258 -10.15 2.54 -7.66
CA ILE A 258 -9.65 2.16 -8.98
C ILE A 258 -10.02 0.70 -9.23
N TRP A 259 -10.38 0.36 -10.46
CA TRP A 259 -10.55 -1.02 -10.90
C TRP A 259 -10.29 -1.11 -12.40
N GLU A 260 -9.92 -2.32 -12.84
CA GLU A 260 -9.78 -2.63 -14.26
C GLU A 260 -11.03 -3.39 -14.73
N SER A 261 -11.61 -2.97 -15.85
CA SER A 261 -12.70 -3.70 -16.50
C SER A 261 -12.18 -4.89 -17.29
N ASN A 262 -13.07 -5.82 -17.66
CA ASN A 262 -12.70 -7.04 -18.42
C ASN A 262 -12.06 -6.76 -19.79
N ASP A 263 -12.27 -5.56 -20.35
CA ASP A 263 -11.66 -5.10 -21.60
C ASP A 263 -10.38 -4.28 -21.38
N GLY A 264 -9.82 -4.30 -20.16
CA GLY A 264 -8.54 -3.68 -19.82
C GLY A 264 -8.60 -2.18 -19.56
N GLN A 265 -9.80 -1.59 -19.43
CA GLN A 265 -9.91 -0.16 -19.13
C GLN A 265 -9.73 0.09 -17.64
N ILE A 266 -8.90 1.08 -17.33
CA ILE A 266 -8.76 1.55 -15.95
C ILE A 266 -9.86 2.55 -15.65
N ILE A 267 -10.69 2.21 -14.67
CA ILE A 267 -11.79 3.04 -14.19
C ILE A 267 -11.43 3.62 -12.84
N LEU A 268 -11.64 4.93 -12.72
CA LEU A 268 -11.37 5.69 -11.52
C LEU A 268 -12.63 6.39 -11.03
N PHE A 269 -12.91 6.25 -9.74
CA PHE A 269 -13.95 6.95 -9.01
C PHE A 269 -13.37 7.52 -7.71
N GLY A 270 -13.99 8.56 -7.14
CA GLY A 270 -13.60 9.05 -5.81
C GLY A 270 -13.36 10.54 -5.71
N LYS A 271 -13.04 10.96 -4.50
CA LYS A 271 -13.25 12.31 -3.98
C LYS A 271 -12.34 13.35 -4.65
N ASN A 272 -12.92 14.11 -5.58
CA ASN A 272 -12.81 15.57 -5.61
C ASN A 272 -14.22 16.11 -5.88
N ILE A 273 -14.55 17.26 -5.30
CA ILE A 273 -15.81 17.95 -5.56
C ILE A 273 -15.69 18.55 -6.97
N PRO A 274 -16.49 18.18 -7.99
CA PRO A 274 -17.53 17.13 -8.08
C PRO A 274 -17.05 15.78 -8.69
N PRO A 275 -17.78 14.67 -8.47
CA PRO A 275 -17.39 13.33 -8.92
C PRO A 275 -17.48 13.15 -10.45
N PHE A 276 -16.47 12.53 -11.05
CA PHE A 276 -16.43 12.15 -12.47
C PHE A 276 -15.94 10.70 -12.61
N ILE A 277 -16.52 9.98 -13.57
CA ILE A 277 -16.07 8.65 -14.01
C ILE A 277 -15.02 8.87 -15.10
N PHE A 278 -13.87 8.22 -14.96
CA PHE A 278 -12.83 8.18 -16.00
C PHE A 278 -12.67 6.77 -16.53
N ALA A 279 -12.40 6.66 -17.83
CA ALA A 279 -11.95 5.45 -18.48
C ALA A 279 -10.72 5.81 -19.33
N PHE A 280 -9.64 5.05 -19.20
CA PHE A 280 -8.43 5.17 -20.02
C PHE A 280 -8.22 3.89 -20.85
N GLN A 281 -7.66 4.04 -22.04
CA GLN A 281 -7.09 2.97 -22.87
C GLN A 281 -5.56 3.03 -22.81
#